data_AF-A0A8B9VCQ0-F1
#
_entry.id   AF-A0A8B9VCQ0-F1
#
_cell.length_a   1.000
_cell.length_b   1.000
_cell.length_c   1.000
_cell.angle_alpha   90.00
_cell.angle_beta   90.00
_cell.angle_gamma   90.00
#
_symmetry.space_group_name_H-M   'P 1'
#
loop_
_entity.id
_entity.type
_entity.pdbx_description
1 polymer ?
#
loop_
_entity_poly.entity_id
_entity_poly.type
_entity_poly.pdbx_seq_one_letter_code
_entity_poly.pdbx_strand_id
1 'polypeptide(L)'
;MSLQPSPGGNHREAGGHLDIPSDPGTAGWSQQGTHLLTCMTQLPSPEVNKEASAVLHRQRRANSNRLEEVISGNLERECIEEKCSFEEAREVFENTEKTVNQCDPNPCKNGAVCEDAVSSYTCWCPAGYEGKNCEIDFTCAIKNGGCKHFCRHDPPQKVVCSCAAGYKLQEDGKSCEPTARPTLCISLFFPANSHEPHSCGFPLLPQVHLVDSKGLGFCGGSIVNEKWVVTAAHCLHPSPFFSAGEYNTKEDDNTEQWRKVVKILPHPTYNASINKHHNDIALLELDQPLTFNSYVTPICIGSREFTTMLLKHGQGTVSGWGSTLYRGRPAVILQVLTVPFVDRLTCLKSTSTSIQQNMFCAGFSAGGRDTCGGDSGGPHATEIEGTWFLTGVTSWGEECAKPGKYGIYTKVSKYVKPMMETA
;
A
#
# COMPACT_ATOMS: atom_id res chain seq x y z
N MET A 1 42.08 64.43 -20.20
CA MET A 1 43.55 64.33 -20.28
C MET A 1 43.92 62.98 -19.66
N SER A 2 43.98 61.90 -20.46
CA SER A 2 45.14 61.46 -21.28
C SER A 2 46.16 60.72 -20.39
N LEU A 3 46.63 59.48 -20.61
CA LEU A 3 46.78 58.64 -21.81
C LEU A 3 47.06 57.17 -21.43
N GLN A 4 46.85 56.25 -22.38
CA GLN A 4 47.30 54.83 -22.41
C GLN A 4 48.85 54.72 -22.56
N PRO A 5 49.46 53.50 -22.66
CA PRO A 5 49.46 52.72 -23.92
C PRO A 5 49.49 51.17 -23.81
N SER A 6 49.10 50.49 -24.91
CA SER A 6 49.48 49.11 -25.32
C SER A 6 50.69 49.17 -26.29
N PRO A 7 51.38 48.06 -26.71
CA PRO A 7 50.88 47.24 -27.85
C PRO A 7 51.38 45.75 -28.00
N GLY A 8 50.74 45.01 -28.93
CA GLY A 8 51.31 43.91 -29.77
C GLY A 8 51.01 42.46 -29.33
N GLY A 9 50.43 41.52 -30.10
CA GLY A 9 50.07 41.45 -31.52
C GLY A 9 50.64 40.16 -32.17
N ASN A 10 49.80 39.17 -32.52
CA ASN A 10 49.91 38.43 -33.79
C ASN A 10 48.70 37.53 -34.10
N HIS A 11 48.21 37.69 -35.33
CA HIS A 11 47.14 36.97 -36.02
C HIS A 11 47.60 35.67 -36.66
N ARG A 12 46.67 34.73 -36.89
CA ARG A 12 46.43 34.10 -38.21
C ARG A 12 44.99 33.59 -38.31
N GLU A 13 44.33 34.02 -39.39
CA GLU A 13 42.96 33.71 -39.82
C GLU A 13 42.91 32.58 -40.87
N ALA A 14 41.66 32.20 -41.18
CA ALA A 14 41.10 31.62 -42.40
C ALA A 14 40.89 30.08 -42.37
N GLY A 15 39.73 29.53 -42.77
CA GLY A 15 38.53 30.10 -43.39
C GLY A 15 37.39 29.07 -43.39
N GLY A 16 36.16 29.52 -43.65
CA GLY A 16 34.95 28.70 -43.60
C GLY A 16 34.54 28.04 -44.93
N HIS A 17 33.65 27.05 -44.84
CA HIS A 17 32.64 26.76 -45.85
C HIS A 17 31.44 26.05 -45.21
N LEU A 18 30.25 26.58 -45.48
CA LEU A 18 28.94 25.96 -45.31
C LEU A 18 28.71 25.00 -46.48
N ASP A 19 28.06 23.86 -46.25
CA ASP A 19 27.10 23.24 -47.18
C ASP A 19 26.28 22.12 -46.47
N ILE A 20 24.98 22.10 -46.77
CA ILE A 20 23.92 21.11 -46.46
C ILE A 20 23.28 20.76 -47.82
N PRO A 21 22.54 19.65 -48.09
CA PRO A 21 22.50 18.25 -47.60
C PRO A 21 22.60 17.19 -48.74
N SER A 22 22.75 15.90 -48.42
CA SER A 22 22.19 14.79 -49.22
C SER A 22 22.21 13.45 -48.47
N ASP A 23 21.00 12.92 -48.19
CA ASP A 23 20.66 11.54 -47.79
C ASP A 23 20.90 10.54 -48.95
N PRO A 24 20.66 9.21 -48.83
CA PRO A 24 20.66 8.30 -47.66
C PRO A 24 21.54 7.03 -47.92
N GLY A 25 21.95 6.30 -46.87
CA GLY A 25 22.73 5.07 -47.07
C GLY A 25 22.98 4.22 -45.83
N THR A 26 21.96 3.45 -45.44
CA THR A 26 22.02 2.08 -44.89
C THR A 26 23.04 1.67 -43.81
N ALA A 27 22.43 1.11 -42.74
CA ALA A 27 22.87 -0.03 -41.92
C ALA A 27 23.72 0.23 -40.67
N GLY A 28 23.13 -0.10 -39.51
CA GLY A 28 23.88 -0.42 -38.29
C GLY A 28 23.30 0.11 -36.97
N TRP A 29 22.04 -0.19 -36.63
CA TRP A 29 21.53 0.00 -35.25
C TRP A 29 21.28 -1.36 -34.60
N SER A 30 22.11 -1.69 -33.62
CA SER A 30 21.94 -2.80 -32.70
C SER A 30 21.06 -2.38 -31.51
N GLN A 31 19.92 -3.06 -31.39
CA GLN A 31 19.26 -3.51 -30.16
C GLN A 31 19.38 -2.63 -28.88
N GLN A 32 18.28 -1.98 -28.50
CA GLN A 32 17.51 -2.29 -27.29
C GLN A 32 16.45 -1.20 -27.07
N GLY A 33 15.23 -1.48 -27.53
CA GLY A 33 14.06 -0.67 -27.25
C GLY A 33 12.83 -1.48 -27.60
N THR A 34 12.18 -2.04 -26.58
CA THR A 34 10.73 -2.36 -26.46
C THR A 34 10.53 -3.45 -25.42
N HIS A 35 10.14 -3.08 -24.21
CA HIS A 35 9.27 -3.90 -23.37
C HIS A 35 8.33 -2.96 -22.61
N LEU A 36 7.04 -3.34 -22.59
CA LEU A 36 5.91 -2.75 -21.86
C LEU A 36 5.16 -1.58 -22.52
N LEU A 37 4.39 -1.87 -23.57
CA LEU A 37 2.99 -1.45 -23.65
C LEU A 37 2.23 -2.22 -24.75
N THR A 38 1.40 -3.20 -24.37
CA THR A 38 0.07 -3.48 -24.95
C THR A 38 -0.51 -4.72 -24.27
N CYS A 39 -1.45 -4.52 -23.34
CA CYS A 39 -2.36 -5.57 -22.89
C CYS A 39 -3.69 -4.93 -22.53
N MET A 40 -4.58 -4.78 -23.51
CA MET A 40 -6.03 -4.99 -23.41
C MET A 40 -6.62 -4.86 -24.81
N THR A 41 -7.09 -5.97 -25.37
CA THR A 41 -8.46 -6.19 -25.86
C THR A 41 -8.50 -7.54 -26.56
N GLN A 42 -9.27 -8.49 -26.02
CA GLN A 42 -10.49 -9.02 -26.65
C GLN A 42 -10.90 -10.33 -25.97
N LEU A 43 -12.16 -10.33 -25.54
CA LEU A 43 -12.96 -11.49 -25.18
C LEU A 43 -12.95 -12.52 -26.32
N PRO A 44 -13.05 -13.82 -25.99
CA PRO A 44 -13.69 -14.75 -26.90
C PRO A 44 -14.92 -15.39 -26.25
N SER A 45 -16.04 -15.33 -26.96
CA SER A 45 -17.00 -16.42 -27.01
C SER A 45 -17.38 -16.62 -28.48
N PRO A 46 -17.98 -17.75 -28.86
CA PRO A 46 -17.61 -19.13 -28.52
C PRO A 46 -17.30 -19.89 -29.82
N GLU A 47 -16.17 -20.58 -29.92
CA GLU A 47 -15.93 -21.52 -31.03
C GLU A 47 -15.75 -22.95 -30.52
N VAL A 48 -16.85 -23.68 -30.68
CA VAL A 48 -16.96 -25.12 -30.68
C VAL A 48 -16.22 -25.65 -31.90
N ASN A 49 -14.99 -26.15 -31.71
CA ASN A 49 -14.41 -27.30 -32.43
C ASN A 49 -12.95 -27.48 -31.98
N LYS A 50 -12.72 -28.20 -30.89
CA LYS A 50 -11.39 -28.77 -30.61
C LYS A 50 -11.32 -30.16 -31.23
N GLU A 51 -10.37 -30.36 -32.15
CA GLU A 51 -10.14 -31.65 -32.81
C GLU A 51 -9.76 -32.74 -31.77
N ALA A 52 -10.27 -33.96 -31.94
CA ALA A 52 -10.05 -35.12 -31.06
C ALA A 52 -8.55 -35.46 -30.82
N SER A 53 -7.67 -34.94 -31.67
CA SER A 53 -6.21 -35.02 -31.57
C SER A 53 -5.65 -34.42 -30.27
N ALA A 54 -6.41 -33.57 -29.56
CA ALA A 54 -6.02 -33.01 -28.27
C ALA A 54 -6.11 -34.03 -27.11
N VAL A 55 -6.85 -35.13 -27.27
CA VAL A 55 -7.05 -36.16 -26.23
C VAL A 55 -6.25 -37.43 -26.55
N LEU A 56 -6.08 -37.74 -27.84
CA LEU A 56 -5.37 -38.93 -28.32
C LEU A 56 -4.07 -38.54 -29.03
N HIS A 57 -2.92 -38.73 -28.37
CA HIS A 57 -1.63 -38.61 -29.03
C HIS A 57 -1.32 -39.88 -29.83
N ARG A 58 -1.46 -39.82 -31.17
CA ARG A 58 -0.94 -40.87 -32.06
C ARG A 58 -0.49 -40.31 -33.40
N GLN A 59 0.55 -40.91 -33.99
CA GLN A 59 0.95 -40.64 -35.38
C GLN A 59 -0.03 -41.31 -36.36
N ARG A 60 -0.48 -40.57 -37.38
CA ARG A 60 -1.16 -41.14 -38.55
C ARG A 60 -0.27 -42.20 -39.20
N ARG A 61 -0.77 -43.43 -39.37
CA ARG A 61 -0.18 -44.35 -40.37
C ARG A 61 -0.79 -44.01 -41.72
N ALA A 62 0.07 -43.90 -42.73
CA ALA A 62 -0.29 -43.55 -44.09
C ALA A 62 -1.35 -44.50 -44.65
N ASN A 63 -2.31 -43.91 -45.38
CA ASN A 63 -3.36 -44.57 -46.16
C ASN A 63 -2.83 -45.83 -46.86
N SER A 64 -3.32 -47.00 -46.44
CA SER A 64 -3.20 -48.20 -47.26
C SER A 64 -4.19 -48.08 -48.41
N ASN A 65 -3.72 -47.54 -49.54
CA ASN A 65 -4.46 -47.39 -50.80
C ASN A 65 -5.03 -48.72 -51.33
N ARG A 66 -6.16 -49.20 -50.78
CA ARG A 66 -7.09 -50.12 -51.47
C ARG A 66 -8.40 -50.31 -50.68
N LEU A 67 -9.47 -49.73 -51.23
CA LEU A 67 -10.88 -50.10 -51.02
C LEU A 67 -11.46 -49.88 -49.61
N GLU A 68 -11.10 -48.78 -48.93
CA GLU A 68 -11.68 -48.40 -47.63
C GLU A 68 -13.12 -47.86 -47.73
N GLU A 69 -13.50 -47.27 -48.86
CA GLU A 69 -14.86 -46.73 -49.13
C GLU A 69 -15.96 -47.81 -49.21
N VAL A 70 -15.61 -49.11 -49.17
CA VAL A 70 -16.55 -50.24 -49.23
C VAL A 70 -16.85 -50.82 -47.84
N ILE A 71 -16.18 -50.33 -46.80
CA ILE A 71 -16.35 -50.82 -45.43
C ILE A 71 -17.43 -49.98 -44.75
N SER A 72 -18.51 -50.60 -44.26
CA SER A 72 -19.55 -49.93 -43.48
C SER A 72 -18.91 -49.17 -42.32
N GLY A 73 -19.23 -47.87 -42.21
CA GLY A 73 -18.67 -46.98 -41.18
C GLY A 73 -18.78 -47.59 -39.79
N ASN A 74 -17.67 -47.59 -39.07
CA ASN A 74 -17.60 -47.93 -37.65
C ASN A 74 -17.14 -46.65 -36.94
N LEU A 75 -17.97 -46.12 -36.04
CA LEU A 75 -17.71 -44.87 -35.31
C LEU A 75 -16.37 -44.92 -34.54
N GLU A 76 -15.99 -46.11 -34.07
CA GLU A 76 -14.70 -46.40 -33.42
C GLU A 76 -13.52 -46.29 -34.38
N ARG A 77 -13.72 -46.66 -35.65
CA ARG A 77 -12.73 -46.51 -36.71
C ARG A 77 -12.61 -45.05 -37.17
N GLU A 78 -13.72 -44.34 -37.33
CA GLU A 78 -13.73 -42.92 -37.73
C GLU A 78 -13.00 -42.03 -36.72
N CYS A 79 -13.16 -42.31 -35.42
CA CYS A 79 -12.45 -41.59 -34.38
C CYS A 79 -10.96 -41.97 -34.24
N ILE A 80 -10.57 -43.22 -34.54
CA ILE A 80 -9.16 -43.65 -34.47
C ILE A 80 -8.37 -43.24 -35.72
N GLU A 81 -9.01 -43.22 -36.90
CA GLU A 81 -8.32 -43.22 -38.20
C GLU A 81 -8.57 -41.96 -39.05
N GLU A 82 -9.70 -41.26 -38.88
CA GLU A 82 -10.12 -40.19 -39.80
C GLU A 82 -10.24 -38.80 -39.13
N LYS A 83 -11.46 -38.43 -38.72
CA LYS A 83 -11.83 -37.24 -37.93
C LYS A 83 -13.21 -37.50 -37.32
N CYS A 84 -13.34 -37.38 -36.01
CA CYS A 84 -14.64 -37.30 -35.37
C CYS A 84 -14.74 -36.04 -34.49
N SER A 85 -15.97 -35.58 -34.27
CA SER A 85 -16.26 -34.48 -33.36
C SER A 85 -16.02 -34.89 -31.90
N PHE A 86 -15.91 -33.88 -31.03
CA PHE A 86 -15.68 -34.13 -29.61
C PHE A 86 -16.79 -34.97 -28.97
N GLU A 87 -18.03 -34.78 -29.42
CA GLU A 87 -19.19 -35.51 -28.92
C GLU A 87 -19.20 -36.98 -29.38
N GLU A 88 -18.74 -37.25 -30.61
CA GLU A 88 -18.61 -38.62 -31.13
C GLU A 88 -17.48 -39.39 -30.43
N ALA A 89 -16.33 -38.74 -30.16
CA ALA A 89 -15.25 -39.36 -29.38
C ALA A 89 -15.66 -39.68 -27.94
N ARG A 90 -16.55 -38.86 -27.36
CA ARG A 90 -17.12 -39.03 -26.01
C ARG A 90 -18.01 -40.27 -25.92
N GLU A 91 -18.79 -40.55 -26.95
CA GLU A 91 -19.67 -41.72 -27.02
C GLU A 91 -18.93 -43.02 -27.33
N VAL A 92 -17.81 -42.95 -28.05
CA VAL A 92 -17.09 -44.12 -28.57
C VAL A 92 -16.10 -44.72 -27.57
N PHE A 93 -15.27 -43.92 -26.89
CA PHE A 93 -14.11 -44.48 -26.14
C PHE A 93 -14.32 -44.66 -24.65
N GLU A 94 -15.51 -44.38 -24.11
CA GLU A 94 -15.87 -44.53 -22.69
C GLU A 94 -14.68 -44.27 -21.73
N ASN A 95 -13.98 -43.14 -21.89
CA ASN A 95 -12.86 -42.82 -21.01
C ASN A 95 -13.40 -42.30 -19.68
N THR A 96 -13.91 -43.23 -18.89
CA THR A 96 -14.67 -43.03 -17.66
C THR A 96 -13.91 -42.19 -16.63
N GLU A 97 -12.58 -42.12 -16.65
CA GLU A 97 -11.82 -41.25 -15.74
C GLU A 97 -11.80 -39.76 -16.16
N LYS A 98 -12.00 -39.44 -17.44
CA LYS A 98 -12.03 -38.06 -17.97
C LYS A 98 -13.42 -37.56 -18.33
N THR A 99 -14.45 -38.41 -18.29
CA THR A 99 -15.84 -38.11 -18.71
C THR A 99 -16.87 -38.17 -17.57
N VAL A 100 -16.46 -38.37 -16.31
CA VAL A 100 -17.38 -38.18 -15.17
C VAL A 100 -17.75 -36.71 -15.08
N ASN A 101 -19.03 -36.38 -14.97
CA ASN A 101 -19.47 -35.01 -14.68
C ASN A 101 -18.93 -34.59 -13.30
N GLN A 102 -17.93 -33.71 -13.28
CA GLN A 102 -17.33 -33.22 -12.04
C GLN A 102 -18.24 -32.26 -11.26
N CYS A 103 -19.38 -31.86 -11.84
CA CYS A 103 -20.45 -31.13 -11.18
C CYS A 103 -21.49 -32.03 -10.49
N ASP A 104 -21.29 -33.36 -10.44
CA ASP A 104 -22.16 -34.27 -9.68
C ASP A 104 -21.36 -35.16 -8.71
N PRO A 105 -21.46 -34.94 -7.38
CA PRO A 105 -22.30 -33.95 -6.71
C PRO A 105 -21.75 -32.52 -6.87
N ASN A 106 -22.63 -31.52 -6.94
CA ASN A 106 -22.24 -30.12 -7.18
C ASN A 106 -21.21 -29.64 -6.13
N PRO A 107 -19.95 -29.40 -6.54
CA PRO A 107 -18.90 -28.98 -5.63
C PRO A 107 -19.03 -27.51 -5.22
N CYS A 108 -19.69 -26.69 -6.05
CA CYS A 108 -19.81 -25.25 -5.88
C CYS A 108 -20.75 -24.88 -4.72
N LYS A 109 -20.35 -23.89 -3.92
CA LYS A 109 -21.04 -23.42 -2.72
C LYS A 109 -21.76 -22.11 -2.96
N ASN A 110 -22.58 -21.70 -1.98
CA ASN A 110 -23.20 -20.37 -1.91
C ASN A 110 -24.05 -19.98 -3.14
N GLY A 111 -24.70 -20.95 -3.79
CA GLY A 111 -25.55 -20.72 -4.96
C GLY A 111 -24.79 -20.50 -6.27
N ALA A 112 -23.51 -20.85 -6.31
CA ALA A 112 -22.69 -20.80 -7.52
C ALA A 112 -23.12 -21.83 -8.58
N VAL A 113 -22.93 -21.47 -9.84
CA VAL A 113 -23.22 -22.34 -11.00
C VAL A 113 -21.98 -23.18 -11.31
N CYS A 114 -22.14 -24.49 -11.40
CA CYS A 114 -21.05 -25.40 -11.77
C CYS A 114 -21.07 -25.67 -13.27
N GLU A 115 -19.91 -25.56 -13.91
CA GLU A 115 -19.68 -25.92 -15.30
C GLU A 115 -18.64 -27.05 -15.37
N ASP A 116 -19.00 -28.14 -16.02
CA ASP A 116 -18.18 -29.34 -16.20
C ASP A 116 -17.02 -29.08 -17.17
N ALA A 117 -15.83 -29.63 -16.91
CA ALA A 117 -14.65 -29.42 -17.75
C ALA A 117 -13.80 -30.70 -17.82
N VAL A 118 -12.90 -30.81 -18.81
CA VAL A 118 -12.10 -32.04 -18.96
C VAL A 118 -11.25 -32.29 -17.71
N SER A 119 -11.56 -33.34 -16.96
CA SER A 119 -10.92 -33.73 -15.69
C SER A 119 -10.95 -32.65 -14.58
N SER A 120 -11.87 -31.69 -14.66
CA SER A 120 -11.98 -30.58 -13.70
C SER A 120 -13.40 -29.97 -13.73
N TYR A 121 -13.67 -28.99 -12.89
CA TYR A 121 -14.89 -28.18 -12.96
C TYR A 121 -14.54 -26.71 -12.78
N THR A 122 -15.45 -25.84 -13.18
CA THR A 122 -15.39 -24.39 -12.92
C THR A 122 -16.63 -23.98 -12.14
N CYS A 123 -16.44 -23.27 -11.04
CA CYS A 123 -17.53 -22.66 -10.30
C CYS A 123 -17.64 -21.17 -10.62
N TRP A 124 -18.79 -20.76 -11.13
CA TRP A 124 -19.12 -19.35 -11.36
C TRP A 124 -19.70 -18.74 -10.08
N CYS A 125 -18.83 -18.10 -9.31
CA CYS A 125 -19.18 -17.56 -8.00
C CYS A 125 -20.10 -16.33 -8.11
N PRO A 126 -21.20 -16.28 -7.33
CA PRO A 126 -21.99 -15.06 -7.18
C PRO A 126 -21.15 -13.93 -6.58
N ALA A 127 -21.57 -12.69 -6.83
CA ALA A 127 -20.89 -11.51 -6.30
C ALA A 127 -20.70 -11.60 -4.78
N GLY A 128 -19.44 -11.44 -4.32
CA GLY A 128 -19.08 -11.56 -2.91
C GLY A 128 -18.58 -12.95 -2.48
N TYR A 129 -18.38 -13.89 -3.42
CA TYR A 129 -17.74 -15.18 -3.15
C TYR A 129 -16.56 -15.44 -4.09
N GLU A 130 -15.51 -16.10 -3.62
CA GLU A 130 -14.43 -16.68 -4.46
C GLU A 130 -13.97 -18.02 -3.89
N GLY A 131 -12.85 -18.55 -4.39
CA GLY A 131 -12.35 -19.88 -4.10
C GLY A 131 -12.72 -20.84 -5.23
N LYS A 132 -12.05 -22.00 -5.27
CA LYS A 132 -12.30 -23.00 -6.31
C LYS A 132 -13.76 -23.44 -6.33
N ASN A 133 -14.39 -23.44 -5.15
CA ASN A 133 -15.75 -23.91 -4.94
C ASN A 133 -16.66 -22.79 -4.44
N CYS A 134 -16.27 -21.52 -4.58
CA CYS A 134 -16.99 -20.36 -4.06
C CYS A 134 -17.24 -20.41 -2.54
N GLU A 135 -16.34 -21.07 -1.80
CA GLU A 135 -16.41 -21.26 -0.36
C GLU A 135 -15.96 -20.03 0.44
N ILE A 136 -15.21 -19.12 -0.19
CA ILE A 136 -14.67 -17.92 0.45
C ILE A 136 -15.71 -16.81 0.35
N ASP A 137 -16.26 -16.39 1.50
CA ASP A 137 -17.18 -15.27 1.59
C ASP A 137 -16.43 -13.94 1.79
N PHE A 138 -16.52 -13.04 0.81
CA PHE A 138 -16.05 -11.66 0.95
C PHE A 138 -17.10 -10.80 1.65
N THR A 139 -16.86 -10.59 2.93
CA THR A 139 -17.49 -9.52 3.72
C THR A 139 -16.44 -8.46 4.05
N CYS A 140 -16.82 -7.25 4.43
CA CYS A 140 -15.83 -6.28 4.92
C CYS A 140 -15.00 -6.78 6.11
N ALA A 141 -15.49 -7.80 6.84
CA ALA A 141 -14.75 -8.45 7.92
C ALA A 141 -13.72 -9.49 7.42
N ILE A 142 -13.86 -10.00 6.20
CA ILE A 142 -13.01 -11.04 5.60
C ILE A 142 -12.27 -10.43 4.40
N LYS A 143 -10.95 -10.33 4.49
CA LYS A 143 -10.09 -9.72 3.45
C LYS A 143 -10.58 -8.32 3.01
N ASN A 144 -11.16 -7.53 3.92
CA ASN A 144 -11.70 -6.20 3.62
C ASN A 144 -12.68 -6.18 2.42
N GLY A 145 -13.44 -7.26 2.19
CA GLY A 145 -14.35 -7.38 1.05
C GLY A 145 -13.66 -7.40 -0.33
N GLY A 146 -12.33 -7.55 -0.37
CA GLY A 146 -11.53 -7.41 -1.58
C GLY A 146 -11.28 -5.95 -1.99
N CYS A 147 -11.66 -4.98 -1.16
CA CYS A 147 -11.37 -3.57 -1.39
C CYS A 147 -9.91 -3.26 -1.04
N LYS A 148 -9.21 -2.53 -1.91
CA LYS A 148 -7.84 -2.07 -1.62
C LYS A 148 -7.76 -1.15 -0.41
N HIS A 149 -8.73 -0.23 -0.27
CA HIS A 149 -8.79 0.72 0.85
C HIS A 149 -10.02 0.50 1.72
N PHE A 150 -11.15 1.14 1.44
CA PHE A 150 -12.29 1.11 2.37
C PHE A 150 -13.38 0.19 1.86
N CYS A 151 -13.93 -0.62 2.77
CA CYS A 151 -15.09 -1.47 2.51
C CYS A 151 -16.29 -1.01 3.33
N ARG A 152 -17.46 -0.90 2.68
CA ARG A 152 -18.75 -0.69 3.33
C ARG A 152 -19.75 -1.76 2.88
N HIS A 153 -20.62 -2.18 3.80
CA HIS A 153 -21.77 -3.02 3.46
C HIS A 153 -22.95 -2.12 3.06
N ASP A 154 -23.53 -2.32 1.87
CA ASP A 154 -24.58 -1.45 1.32
C ASP A 154 -25.60 -2.24 0.46
N PRO A 155 -26.69 -2.78 1.05
CA PRO A 155 -27.65 -3.63 0.35
C PRO A 155 -28.30 -2.92 -0.87
N PRO A 156 -28.46 -3.60 -2.03
CA PRO A 156 -28.32 -5.04 -2.27
C PRO A 156 -26.88 -5.53 -2.51
N GLN A 157 -25.89 -4.63 -2.58
CA GLN A 157 -24.49 -5.00 -2.79
C GLN A 157 -23.85 -5.40 -1.45
N LYS A 158 -23.32 -6.63 -1.37
CA LYS A 158 -22.72 -7.15 -0.14
C LYS A 158 -21.47 -6.37 0.28
N VAL A 159 -20.77 -5.77 -0.67
CA VAL A 159 -19.53 -4.99 -0.50
C VAL A 159 -19.51 -3.83 -1.49
N VAL A 160 -19.21 -2.63 -0.99
CA VAL A 160 -18.93 -1.42 -1.78
C VAL A 160 -17.57 -0.87 -1.36
N CYS A 161 -16.67 -0.70 -2.33
CA CYS A 161 -15.34 -0.18 -2.08
C CYS A 161 -15.27 1.33 -2.30
N SER A 162 -14.40 2.00 -1.55
CA SER A 162 -14.03 3.40 -1.76
C SER A 162 -12.56 3.63 -1.41
N CYS A 163 -11.99 4.74 -1.87
CA CYS A 163 -10.56 4.99 -1.78
C CYS A 163 -10.21 6.14 -0.83
N ALA A 164 -9.00 6.10 -0.27
CA ALA A 164 -8.41 7.20 0.49
C ALA A 164 -8.28 8.48 -0.36
N ALA A 165 -8.16 9.62 0.31
CA ALA A 165 -7.93 10.91 -0.35
C ALA A 165 -6.70 10.83 -1.28
N GLY A 166 -6.84 11.38 -2.49
CA GLY A 166 -5.81 11.29 -3.53
C GLY A 166 -5.84 10.01 -4.36
N TYR A 167 -6.78 9.09 -4.14
CA TYR A 167 -6.94 7.89 -4.96
C TYR A 167 -8.31 7.83 -5.63
N LYS A 168 -8.37 7.19 -6.79
CA LYS A 168 -9.59 6.93 -7.56
C LYS A 168 -9.87 5.43 -7.61
N LEU A 169 -11.14 5.08 -7.42
CA LEU A 169 -11.63 3.70 -7.58
C LEU A 169 -11.61 3.33 -9.06
N GLN A 170 -11.04 2.16 -9.36
CA GLN A 170 -10.95 1.61 -10.70
C GLN A 170 -12.27 0.98 -11.15
N GLU A 171 -12.34 0.63 -12.44
CA GLU A 171 -13.53 0.02 -13.06
C GLU A 171 -13.88 -1.35 -12.48
N ASP A 172 -12.91 -2.05 -11.90
CA ASP A 172 -13.12 -3.32 -11.19
C ASP A 172 -13.93 -3.16 -9.88
N GLY A 173 -14.18 -1.92 -9.45
CA GLY A 173 -14.91 -1.59 -8.23
C GLY A 173 -14.20 -1.99 -6.93
N LYS A 174 -12.91 -2.34 -6.98
CA LYS A 174 -12.12 -2.84 -5.84
C LYS A 174 -10.76 -2.16 -5.69
N SER A 175 -10.09 -1.90 -6.81
CA SER A 175 -8.75 -1.32 -6.84
C SER A 175 -8.77 0.19 -6.71
N CYS A 176 -7.75 0.72 -6.03
CA CYS A 176 -7.53 2.15 -5.85
C CYS A 176 -6.20 2.55 -6.48
N GLU A 177 -6.24 3.49 -7.44
CA GLU A 177 -5.04 4.06 -8.06
C GLU A 177 -4.86 5.53 -7.71
N PRO A 178 -3.60 5.99 -7.59
CA PRO A 178 -3.27 7.40 -7.37
C PRO A 178 -3.82 8.33 -8.46
N THR A 179 -4.46 9.45 -8.10
CA THR A 179 -5.04 10.39 -9.09
C THR A 179 -4.04 11.43 -9.62
N ALA A 180 -3.03 11.83 -8.84
CA ALA A 180 -1.84 12.60 -9.22
C ALA A 180 -1.05 13.01 -7.96
N ARG A 181 0.29 13.16 -8.04
CA ARG A 181 1.08 13.86 -7.00
C ARG A 181 0.73 15.36 -7.03
N PRO A 182 0.71 16.08 -5.88
CA PRO A 182 1.34 15.74 -4.60
C PRO A 182 0.35 15.51 -3.44
N THR A 183 -0.96 15.50 -3.68
CA THR A 183 -2.02 15.24 -2.68
C THR A 183 -2.16 13.78 -2.25
N LEU A 184 -1.18 12.95 -2.59
CA LEU A 184 -1.20 11.51 -2.34
C LEU A 184 -0.69 11.21 -0.95
N CYS A 185 -1.46 10.46 -0.17
CA CYS A 185 -1.00 9.93 1.11
C CYS A 185 -0.17 8.63 0.97
N ILE A 186 0.44 8.42 -0.21
CA ILE A 186 1.37 7.32 -0.46
C ILE A 186 2.62 7.53 0.40
N SER A 187 3.09 6.48 1.06
CA SER A 187 4.46 6.40 1.55
C SER A 187 5.23 5.45 0.65
N LEU A 188 6.27 5.96 -0.01
CA LEU A 188 7.59 5.34 -0.07
C LEU A 188 8.61 6.47 -0.34
N PHE A 189 9.49 6.72 0.63
CA PHE A 189 10.69 7.53 0.45
C PHE A 189 11.92 6.68 0.71
N PHE A 190 12.89 6.80 -0.18
CA PHE A 190 14.25 6.31 0.00
C PHE A 190 15.15 7.56 0.02
N PRO A 191 15.92 7.84 1.08
CA PRO A 191 16.82 8.98 1.10
C PRO A 191 17.84 8.85 -0.05
N ALA A 192 18.00 9.92 -0.83
CA ALA A 192 18.73 9.91 -2.11
C ALA A 192 20.28 9.82 -1.98
N ASN A 193 20.82 9.45 -0.82
CA ASN A 193 22.27 9.48 -0.55
C ASN A 193 22.82 8.26 0.22
N SER A 194 22.21 7.07 0.11
CA SER A 194 22.94 5.84 0.42
C SER A 194 23.84 5.47 -0.77
N HIS A 195 25.11 5.86 -0.72
CA HIS A 195 26.18 5.32 -1.58
C HIS A 195 26.48 3.82 -1.33
N GLU A 196 25.52 3.08 -0.77
CA GLU A 196 25.60 1.66 -0.45
C GLU A 196 24.57 0.89 -1.29
N PRO A 197 25.00 0.01 -2.22
CA PRO A 197 24.10 -0.72 -3.14
C PRO A 197 23.12 -1.71 -2.48
N HIS A 198 23.03 -1.75 -1.14
CA HIS A 198 22.22 -2.71 -0.39
C HIS A 198 21.39 -2.12 0.75
N SER A 199 21.32 -0.80 0.90
CA SER A 199 20.39 -0.19 1.86
C SER A 199 19.18 0.38 1.11
N CYS A 200 18.21 -0.48 0.84
CA CYS A 200 16.84 -0.05 0.59
C CYS A 200 16.38 0.66 1.87
N GLY A 201 16.57 1.98 1.96
CA GLY A 201 16.12 2.79 3.09
C GLY A 201 14.66 2.50 3.42
N PHE A 202 14.34 2.29 4.69
CA PHE A 202 12.96 2.07 5.11
C PHE A 202 12.11 3.30 4.76
N PRO A 203 10.88 3.12 4.24
CA PRO A 203 10.00 4.25 3.98
C PRO A 203 9.68 4.97 5.28
N LEU A 204 10.04 6.25 5.33
CA LEU A 204 9.76 7.10 6.49
C LEU A 204 8.28 7.45 6.52
N LEU A 205 7.69 7.45 7.72
CA LEU A 205 6.29 7.85 7.88
C LEU A 205 6.16 9.37 7.71
N PRO A 206 5.07 9.86 7.09
CA PRO A 206 4.84 11.28 6.96
C PRO A 206 4.58 11.91 8.34
N GLN A 207 5.54 12.72 8.80
CA GLN A 207 5.53 13.26 10.15
C GLN A 207 6.20 14.63 10.21
N VAL A 208 6.05 15.27 11.37
CA VAL A 208 6.69 16.54 11.69
C VAL A 208 7.46 16.43 13.01
N HIS A 209 8.46 17.29 13.15
CA HIS A 209 9.22 17.48 14.37
C HIS A 209 8.76 18.78 15.06
N LEU A 210 8.20 18.67 16.27
CA LEU A 210 7.78 19.83 17.06
C LEU A 210 8.96 20.33 17.87
N VAL A 211 9.26 21.61 17.71
CA VAL A 211 10.37 22.26 18.40
C VAL A 211 9.90 23.42 19.27
N ASP A 212 10.64 23.67 20.33
CA ASP A 212 10.40 24.81 21.20
C ASP A 212 11.01 26.11 20.64
N SER A 213 10.86 27.22 21.37
CA SER A 213 11.46 28.51 21.01
C SER A 213 12.99 28.53 20.90
N LYS A 214 13.68 27.52 21.43
CA LYS A 214 15.14 27.35 21.37
C LYS A 214 15.57 26.41 20.26
N GLY A 215 14.64 25.89 19.46
CA GLY A 215 14.90 24.89 18.42
C GLY A 215 15.11 23.48 18.96
N LEU A 216 14.79 23.22 20.24
CA LEU A 216 14.90 21.88 20.82
C LEU A 216 13.64 21.08 20.52
N GLY A 217 13.85 19.93 19.88
CA GLY A 217 12.82 18.92 19.65
C GLY A 217 12.25 18.33 20.92
N PHE A 218 10.93 18.23 21.01
CA PHE A 218 10.27 17.67 22.20
C PHE A 218 9.13 16.69 21.91
N CYS A 219 8.52 16.75 20.72
CA CYS A 219 7.46 15.84 20.28
C CYS A 219 7.50 15.64 18.76
N GLY A 220 6.78 14.62 18.29
CA GLY A 220 6.42 14.41 16.90
C GLY A 220 4.96 14.77 16.59
N GLY A 221 4.60 14.68 15.32
CA GLY A 221 3.24 14.85 14.82
C GLY A 221 3.07 14.16 13.47
N SER A 222 1.84 13.93 13.05
CA SER A 222 1.54 13.34 11.73
C SER A 222 0.85 14.37 10.83
N ILE A 223 1.28 14.47 9.58
CA ILE A 223 0.71 15.43 8.61
C ILE A 223 -0.61 14.87 8.10
N VAL A 224 -1.73 15.56 8.36
CA VAL A 224 -3.06 15.12 7.91
C VAL A 224 -3.37 15.68 6.53
N ASN A 225 -3.11 16.97 6.32
CA ASN A 225 -3.21 17.64 5.03
C ASN A 225 -2.24 18.84 4.99
N GLU A 226 -2.35 19.68 3.96
CA GLU A 226 -1.42 20.81 3.76
C GLU A 226 -1.44 21.80 4.93
N LYS A 227 -2.52 21.89 5.70
CA LYS A 227 -2.71 22.90 6.74
C LYS A 227 -2.93 22.33 8.15
N TRP A 228 -2.97 21.02 8.30
CA TRP A 228 -3.31 20.37 9.57
C TRP A 228 -2.36 19.24 9.92
N VAL A 229 -1.92 19.25 11.18
CA VAL A 229 -1.10 18.22 11.80
C VAL A 229 -1.83 17.66 13.02
N VAL A 230 -1.76 16.35 13.23
CA VAL A 230 -2.22 15.70 14.45
C VAL A 230 -1.05 15.36 15.36
N THR A 231 -1.19 15.57 16.66
CA THR A 231 -0.19 15.24 17.69
C THR A 231 -0.88 14.83 19.00
N ALA A 232 -0.12 14.55 20.05
CA ALA A 232 -0.65 14.30 21.38
C ALA A 232 -0.99 15.63 22.09
N ALA A 233 -2.08 15.67 22.86
CA ALA A 233 -2.51 16.89 23.54
C ALA A 233 -1.56 17.31 24.68
N HIS A 234 -0.79 16.39 25.26
CA HIS A 234 0.24 16.75 26.24
C HIS A 234 1.47 17.41 25.60
N CYS A 235 1.62 17.33 24.27
CA CYS A 235 2.63 18.07 23.51
C CYS A 235 2.26 19.55 23.32
N LEU A 236 1.08 19.98 23.78
CA LEU A 236 0.60 21.36 23.67
C LEU A 236 1.27 22.27 24.71
N HIS A 237 2.56 22.47 24.54
CA HIS A 237 3.26 23.62 25.09
C HIS A 237 3.15 24.79 24.09
N PRO A 238 3.40 26.04 24.48
CA PRO A 238 3.53 27.15 23.54
C PRO A 238 4.75 26.90 22.63
N SER A 239 4.56 26.03 21.64
CA SER A 239 5.52 25.72 20.58
C SER A 239 5.30 26.74 19.48
N PRO A 240 6.34 27.51 19.11
CA PRO A 240 6.19 28.47 18.05
C PRO A 240 6.37 27.84 16.65
N PHE A 241 6.97 26.66 16.53
CA PHE A 241 7.36 26.09 15.23
C PHE A 241 7.32 24.55 15.17
N PHE A 242 7.16 24.04 13.96
CA PHE A 242 7.46 22.65 13.61
C PHE A 242 8.17 22.60 12.25
N SER A 243 8.91 21.51 12.04
CA SER A 243 9.59 21.19 10.78
C SER A 243 8.96 19.95 10.15
N ALA A 244 8.55 20.04 8.89
CA ALA A 244 8.15 18.91 8.06
C ALA A 244 9.28 18.57 7.08
N GLY A 245 9.48 17.31 6.73
CA GLY A 245 10.59 16.91 5.83
C GLY A 245 11.96 16.90 6.49
N GLU A 246 11.99 16.97 7.82
CA GLU A 246 13.17 16.78 8.68
C GLU A 246 13.62 15.31 8.66
N TYR A 247 14.93 15.07 8.67
CA TYR A 247 15.53 13.73 8.82
C TYR A 247 16.68 13.74 9.82
N ASN A 248 17.62 14.67 9.65
CA ASN A 248 18.75 14.89 10.55
C ASN A 248 18.64 16.23 11.28
N THR A 249 18.21 16.19 12.54
CA THR A 249 17.93 17.38 13.37
C THR A 249 19.11 18.32 13.64
N LYS A 250 20.31 17.98 13.16
CA LYS A 250 21.52 18.81 13.26
C LYS A 250 21.99 19.39 11.93
N GLU A 251 21.39 18.98 10.83
CA GLU A 251 21.75 19.38 9.48
C GLU A 251 20.53 20.05 8.82
N ASP A 252 20.80 20.89 7.83
CA ASP A 252 19.76 21.44 6.95
C ASP A 252 19.89 20.70 5.62
N ASP A 253 19.02 19.71 5.42
CA ASP A 253 19.03 18.86 4.23
C ASP A 253 18.36 19.56 3.02
N ASN A 254 17.90 20.81 3.19
CA ASN A 254 17.09 21.59 2.25
C ASN A 254 15.75 20.91 1.90
N THR A 255 15.30 19.95 2.73
CA THR A 255 14.01 19.26 2.60
C THR A 255 12.98 19.79 3.59
N GLU A 256 13.46 20.53 4.60
CA GLU A 256 12.73 21.04 5.74
C GLU A 256 11.78 22.18 5.34
N GLN A 257 10.55 22.08 5.80
CA GLN A 257 9.54 23.12 5.71
C GLN A 257 9.14 23.56 7.11
N TRP A 258 9.66 24.73 7.50
CA TRP A 258 9.33 25.38 8.76
C TRP A 258 7.99 26.09 8.69
N ARG A 259 7.18 25.94 9.73
CA ARG A 259 5.85 26.54 9.83
C ARG A 259 5.54 26.89 11.29
N LYS A 260 4.61 27.82 11.48
CA LYS A 260 4.12 28.23 12.80
C LYS A 260 2.74 27.64 13.06
N VAL A 261 2.45 27.36 14.32
CA VAL A 261 1.10 26.93 14.74
C VAL A 261 0.28 28.18 15.05
N VAL A 262 -0.83 28.37 14.33
CA VAL A 262 -1.75 29.51 14.55
C VAL A 262 -2.98 29.16 15.35
N LYS A 263 -3.34 27.87 15.39
CA LYS A 263 -4.48 27.37 16.14
C LYS A 263 -4.15 26.01 16.73
N ILE A 264 -4.47 25.84 18.00
CA ILE A 264 -4.30 24.60 18.74
C ILE A 264 -5.68 24.12 19.18
N LEU A 265 -6.04 22.90 18.77
CA LEU A 265 -7.32 22.28 19.07
C LEU A 265 -7.09 20.94 19.80
N PRO A 266 -6.93 20.96 21.13
CA PRO A 266 -6.99 19.72 21.91
C PRO A 266 -8.39 19.10 21.81
N HIS A 267 -8.47 17.79 22.02
CA HIS A 267 -9.77 17.15 22.18
C HIS A 267 -10.58 17.85 23.29
N PRO A 268 -11.89 18.15 23.11
CA PRO A 268 -12.66 18.99 24.04
C PRO A 268 -12.73 18.48 25.49
N THR A 269 -12.60 17.16 25.67
CA THR A 269 -12.61 16.50 26.99
C THR A 269 -11.22 16.15 27.51
N TYR A 270 -10.15 16.58 26.82
CA TYR A 270 -8.78 16.45 27.33
C TYR A 270 -8.58 17.38 28.52
N ASN A 271 -8.04 16.85 29.62
CA ASN A 271 -7.70 17.65 30.79
C ASN A 271 -6.47 17.05 31.49
N ALA A 272 -5.32 17.71 31.32
CA ALA A 272 -4.04 17.26 31.88
C ALA A 272 -4.03 17.18 33.41
N SER A 273 -4.81 18.02 34.10
CA SER A 273 -4.88 18.07 35.57
C SER A 273 -5.69 16.91 36.16
N ILE A 274 -6.60 16.31 35.38
CA ILE A 274 -7.42 15.17 35.82
C ILE A 274 -6.80 13.87 35.35
N ASN A 275 -6.53 13.76 34.05
CA ASN A 275 -5.90 12.60 33.45
C ASN A 275 -5.19 13.01 32.16
N LYS A 276 -3.87 13.18 32.26
CA LYS A 276 -2.99 13.58 31.15
C LYS A 276 -2.99 12.64 29.93
N HIS A 277 -3.55 11.44 30.06
CA HIS A 277 -3.60 10.45 29.00
C HIS A 277 -4.99 10.35 28.34
N HIS A 278 -6.05 10.84 29.01
CA HIS A 278 -7.41 10.70 28.48
C HIS A 278 -7.66 11.63 27.29
N ASN A 279 -8.00 11.05 26.14
CA ASN A 279 -8.15 11.79 24.87
C ASN A 279 -6.94 12.65 24.56
N ASP A 280 -5.76 12.08 24.76
CA ASP A 280 -4.48 12.73 24.50
C ASP A 280 -4.21 12.80 22.99
N ILE A 281 -4.93 13.71 22.33
CA ILE A 281 -4.87 14.01 20.90
C ILE A 281 -5.26 15.46 20.64
N ALA A 282 -4.56 16.11 19.70
CA ALA A 282 -4.80 17.48 19.31
C ALA A 282 -4.55 17.69 17.82
N LEU A 283 -5.24 18.68 17.25
CA LEU A 283 -4.99 19.20 15.92
C LEU A 283 -4.29 20.56 15.99
N LEU A 284 -3.33 20.75 15.11
CA LEU A 284 -2.58 21.99 14.95
C LEU A 284 -2.84 22.55 13.55
N GLU A 285 -3.29 23.80 13.48
CA GLU A 285 -3.43 24.53 12.21
C GLU A 285 -2.15 25.30 11.92
N LEU A 286 -1.66 25.18 10.70
CA LEU A 286 -0.43 25.82 10.24
C LEU A 286 -0.71 27.24 9.73
N ASP A 287 0.23 28.16 9.94
CA ASP A 287 0.17 29.53 9.42
C ASP A 287 0.12 29.60 7.89
N GLN A 288 0.86 28.71 7.24
CA GLN A 288 0.90 28.55 5.79
C GLN A 288 0.80 27.07 5.40
N PRO A 289 0.17 26.76 4.26
CA PRO A 289 0.10 25.38 3.78
C PRO A 289 1.50 24.82 3.50
N LEU A 290 1.68 23.52 3.76
CA LEU A 290 2.84 22.74 3.34
C LEU A 290 2.81 22.56 1.83
N THR A 291 3.99 22.61 1.21
CA THR A 291 4.14 22.27 -0.21
C THR A 291 4.49 20.81 -0.30
N PHE A 292 3.53 19.97 -0.72
CA PHE A 292 3.77 18.54 -0.79
C PHE A 292 4.76 18.17 -1.89
N ASN A 293 5.68 17.26 -1.57
CA ASN A 293 6.75 16.82 -2.45
C ASN A 293 7.25 15.42 -2.06
N SER A 294 8.47 15.06 -2.44
CA SER A 294 9.09 13.78 -2.12
C SER A 294 9.68 13.67 -0.70
N TYR A 295 9.34 14.57 0.20
CA TYR A 295 9.83 14.58 1.58
C TYR A 295 8.71 14.96 2.55
N VAL A 296 7.76 15.76 2.08
CA VAL A 296 6.59 16.22 2.83
C VAL A 296 5.34 15.72 2.13
N THR A 297 4.69 14.73 2.71
CA THR A 297 3.39 14.19 2.26
C THR A 297 2.44 14.06 3.45
N PRO A 298 1.13 13.92 3.22
CA PRO A 298 0.19 13.57 4.28
C PRO A 298 0.20 12.06 4.54
N ILE A 299 -0.17 11.65 5.75
CA ILE A 299 -0.50 10.26 6.07
C ILE A 299 -1.98 9.97 5.80
N CYS A 300 -2.33 8.77 5.32
CA CYS A 300 -3.73 8.46 5.06
C CYS A 300 -4.50 8.32 6.37
N ILE A 301 -5.69 8.92 6.43
CA ILE A 301 -6.63 8.70 7.53
C ILE A 301 -7.73 7.77 7.03
N GLY A 302 -7.86 6.62 7.70
CA GLY A 302 -8.88 5.62 7.37
C GLY A 302 -10.22 5.91 8.03
N SER A 303 -11.28 5.25 7.57
CA SER A 303 -12.56 5.24 8.30
C SER A 303 -12.41 4.58 9.68
N ARG A 304 -13.36 4.82 10.58
CA ARG A 304 -13.34 4.21 11.93
C ARG A 304 -13.30 2.68 11.87
N GLU A 305 -14.13 2.10 11.01
CA GLU A 305 -14.29 0.66 10.86
C GLU A 305 -13.01 0.05 10.25
N PHE A 306 -12.51 0.66 9.18
CA PHE A 306 -11.29 0.23 8.50
C PHE A 306 -10.07 0.31 9.42
N THR A 307 -9.85 1.46 10.07
CA THR A 307 -8.73 1.65 11.01
C THR A 307 -8.81 0.67 12.19
N THR A 308 -10.02 0.37 12.67
CA THR A 308 -10.21 -0.64 13.74
C THR A 308 -9.88 -2.05 13.27
N MET A 309 -10.09 -2.36 11.99
CA MET A 309 -9.71 -3.62 11.38
C MET A 309 -8.19 -3.71 11.17
N LEU A 310 -7.52 -2.63 10.76
CA LEU A 310 -6.04 -2.59 10.66
C LEU A 310 -5.34 -2.91 11.99
N LEU A 311 -5.88 -2.45 13.12
CA LEU A 311 -5.34 -2.79 14.44
C LEU A 311 -5.40 -4.30 14.76
N LYS A 312 -6.18 -5.09 14.02
CA LYS A 312 -6.23 -6.55 14.16
C LYS A 312 -5.19 -7.27 13.31
N HIS A 313 -4.60 -6.61 12.31
CA HIS A 313 -3.58 -7.19 11.41
C HIS A 313 -2.20 -7.32 12.05
N GLY A 314 -2.08 -7.06 13.36
CA GLY A 314 -1.03 -7.59 14.21
C GLY A 314 0.21 -6.70 14.36
N GLN A 315 0.47 -5.74 13.47
CA GLN A 315 1.66 -4.89 13.54
C GLN A 315 1.40 -3.47 13.06
N GLY A 316 2.20 -2.53 13.56
CA GLY A 316 2.30 -1.17 13.04
C GLY A 316 3.70 -0.64 13.14
N THR A 317 3.99 0.41 12.39
CA THR A 317 5.28 1.10 12.40
C THR A 317 5.13 2.43 13.14
N VAL A 318 6.10 2.71 13.98
CA VAL A 318 6.26 3.97 14.69
C VAL A 318 7.55 4.65 14.26
N SER A 319 7.58 5.97 14.32
CA SER A 319 8.79 6.73 14.02
C SER A 319 8.89 7.99 14.86
N GLY A 320 10.12 8.46 15.08
CA GLY A 320 10.38 9.70 15.81
C GLY A 320 11.86 9.92 16.11
N TRP A 321 12.14 11.07 16.73
CA TRP A 321 13.47 11.51 17.17
C TRP A 321 13.65 11.39 18.69
N GLY A 322 12.79 10.63 19.36
CA GLY A 322 12.86 10.40 20.80
C GLY A 322 14.16 9.73 21.24
N SER A 323 14.33 9.63 22.55
CA SER A 323 15.51 9.04 23.16
C SER A 323 15.66 7.56 22.77
N THR A 324 16.84 7.17 22.30
CA THR A 324 17.12 5.77 21.93
C THR A 324 17.30 4.82 23.13
N LEU A 325 17.40 5.39 24.33
CA LEU A 325 17.50 4.68 25.60
C LEU A 325 16.61 5.39 26.63
N TYR A 326 16.14 4.66 27.64
CA TYR A 326 15.37 5.24 28.73
C TYR A 326 16.18 6.34 29.45
N ARG A 327 15.64 7.56 29.49
CA ARG A 327 16.32 8.79 29.99
C ARG A 327 17.64 9.10 29.26
N GLY A 328 17.80 8.58 28.04
CA GLY A 328 18.91 8.85 27.16
C GLY A 328 18.74 10.15 26.37
N ARG A 329 19.69 10.41 25.46
CA ARG A 329 19.63 11.57 24.56
C ARG A 329 18.66 11.28 23.39
N PRO A 330 17.93 12.29 22.90
CA PRO A 330 17.15 12.20 21.66
C PRO A 330 18.02 11.75 20.48
N ALA A 331 17.40 11.03 19.54
CA ALA A 331 18.06 10.62 18.31
C ALA A 331 18.27 11.84 17.39
N VAL A 332 19.45 11.92 16.77
CA VAL A 332 19.74 12.96 15.76
C VAL A 332 19.05 12.64 14.44
N ILE A 333 19.20 11.38 14.02
CA ILE A 333 18.58 10.83 12.83
C ILE A 333 17.25 10.21 13.20
N LEU A 334 16.25 10.41 12.35
CA LEU A 334 14.93 9.83 12.51
C LEU A 334 14.99 8.30 12.65
N GLN A 335 14.36 7.79 13.71
CA GLN A 335 14.26 6.35 13.97
C GLN A 335 12.91 5.80 13.52
N VAL A 336 12.91 4.53 13.11
CA VAL A 336 11.72 3.79 12.69
C VAL A 336 11.73 2.42 13.35
N LEU A 337 10.58 1.97 13.84
CA LEU A 337 10.41 0.68 14.49
C LEU A 337 9.06 0.08 14.14
N THR A 338 9.04 -1.19 13.73
CA THR A 338 7.79 -1.96 13.64
C THR A 338 7.52 -2.65 14.98
N VAL A 339 6.34 -2.40 15.53
CA VAL A 339 5.87 -2.91 16.82
C VAL A 339 4.62 -3.77 16.63
N PRO A 340 4.53 -4.93 17.28
CA PRO A 340 3.32 -5.74 17.22
C PRO A 340 2.24 -5.15 18.12
N PHE A 341 0.99 -5.27 17.71
CA PHE A 341 -0.14 -4.95 18.57
C PHE A 341 -0.22 -5.92 19.74
N VAL A 342 -0.58 -5.40 20.91
CA VAL A 342 -0.76 -6.19 22.12
C VAL A 342 -2.24 -6.30 22.42
N ASP A 343 -2.69 -7.53 22.72
CA ASP A 343 -4.09 -7.76 23.05
C ASP A 343 -4.51 -6.97 24.28
N ARG A 344 -5.80 -6.61 24.35
CA ARG A 344 -6.31 -5.71 25.38
C ARG A 344 -6.12 -6.27 26.79
N LEU A 345 -6.20 -7.59 27.00
CA LEU A 345 -6.07 -8.17 28.34
C LEU A 345 -4.62 -8.11 28.82
N THR A 346 -3.66 -8.43 27.95
CA THR A 346 -2.23 -8.29 28.25
C THR A 346 -1.84 -6.84 28.48
N CYS A 347 -2.34 -5.94 27.62
CA CYS A 347 -2.15 -4.48 27.75
C CYS A 347 -2.66 -3.98 29.12
N LEU A 348 -3.88 -4.33 29.53
CA LEU A 348 -4.44 -3.94 30.83
C LEU A 348 -3.66 -4.50 32.02
N LYS A 349 -3.14 -5.72 31.92
CA LYS A 349 -2.34 -6.35 32.99
C LYS A 349 -0.91 -5.78 33.08
N SER A 350 -0.43 -5.13 32.03
CA SER A 350 0.94 -4.64 31.96
C SER A 350 1.21 -3.42 32.82
N THR A 351 0.17 -2.68 33.24
CA THR A 351 0.31 -1.40 33.97
C THR A 351 -0.70 -1.29 35.10
N SER A 352 -0.37 -0.50 36.12
CA SER A 352 -1.30 -0.11 37.18
C SER A 352 -2.23 1.04 36.76
N THR A 353 -1.90 1.74 35.66
CA THR A 353 -2.70 2.86 35.15
C THR A 353 -3.82 2.36 34.26
N SER A 354 -5.02 2.92 34.42
CA SER A 354 -6.20 2.48 33.66
C SER A 354 -6.08 2.79 32.17
N ILE A 355 -6.10 1.75 31.32
CA ILE A 355 -6.08 1.88 29.85
C ILE A 355 -7.52 1.88 29.32
N GLN A 356 -7.92 3.01 28.76
CA GLN A 356 -9.28 3.24 28.28
C GLN A 356 -9.53 2.59 26.90
N GLN A 357 -10.76 2.65 26.40
CA GLN A 357 -11.14 2.05 25.11
C GLN A 357 -10.67 2.85 23.88
N ASN A 358 -10.30 4.10 24.09
CA ASN A 358 -9.69 4.99 23.11
C ASN A 358 -8.16 4.90 23.08
N MET A 359 -7.58 3.88 23.73
CA MET A 359 -6.15 3.60 23.77
C MET A 359 -5.90 2.15 23.34
N PHE A 360 -4.67 1.86 22.90
CA PHE A 360 -4.18 0.51 22.69
C PHE A 360 -2.67 0.43 23.02
N CYS A 361 -2.17 -0.79 23.26
CA CYS A 361 -0.75 -1.03 23.45
C CYS A 361 -0.13 -1.65 22.19
N ALA A 362 1.12 -1.30 21.92
CA ALA A 362 1.96 -1.99 20.96
C ALA A 362 3.40 -2.06 21.46
N GLY A 363 4.11 -3.15 21.15
CA GLY A 363 5.48 -3.36 21.59
C GLY A 363 5.79 -4.83 21.89
N PHE A 364 7.04 -5.09 22.26
CA PHE A 364 7.54 -6.44 22.48
C PHE A 364 7.42 -6.84 23.96
N SER A 365 6.87 -8.02 24.24
CA SER A 365 6.73 -8.53 25.62
C SER A 365 8.08 -8.70 26.33
N ALA A 366 9.13 -9.05 25.58
CA ALA A 366 10.50 -9.13 26.07
C ALA A 366 11.15 -7.76 26.32
N GLY A 367 10.51 -6.65 25.90
CA GLY A 367 11.10 -5.32 25.91
C GLY A 367 12.19 -5.14 24.85
N GLY A 368 13.20 -4.33 25.15
CA GLY A 368 14.37 -4.06 24.32
C GLY A 368 14.16 -3.02 23.21
N ARG A 369 12.96 -2.94 22.63
CA ARG A 369 12.60 -1.95 21.60
C ARG A 369 11.21 -1.37 21.89
N ASP A 370 11.10 -0.05 21.87
CA ASP A 370 9.87 0.69 22.14
C ASP A 370 10.03 2.15 21.70
N THR A 371 8.93 2.89 21.62
CA THR A 371 8.97 4.37 21.62
C THR A 371 9.47 4.89 22.96
N CYS A 372 10.01 6.11 22.98
CA CYS A 372 10.50 6.73 24.20
C CYS A 372 10.22 8.23 24.28
N GLY A 373 10.77 8.88 25.32
CA GLY A 373 10.61 10.32 25.53
C GLY A 373 11.04 11.11 24.30
N GLY A 374 10.18 12.00 23.81
CA GLY A 374 10.38 12.74 22.57
C GLY A 374 9.63 12.18 21.35
N ASP A 375 9.20 10.91 21.38
CA ASP A 375 8.37 10.32 20.32
C ASP A 375 6.88 10.63 20.47
N SER A 376 6.48 11.23 21.61
CA SER A 376 5.11 11.65 21.88
C SER A 376 4.54 12.47 20.74
N GLY A 377 3.30 12.18 20.35
CA GLY A 377 2.63 12.79 19.19
C GLY A 377 3.03 12.22 17.83
N GLY A 378 4.12 11.45 17.76
CA GLY A 378 4.56 10.77 16.54
C GLY A 378 3.56 9.74 16.02
N PRO A 379 3.68 9.36 14.74
CA PRO A 379 2.77 8.44 14.10
C PRO A 379 2.95 7.01 14.62
N HIS A 380 1.83 6.32 14.80
CA HIS A 380 1.75 4.87 14.69
C HIS A 380 0.90 4.55 13.46
N ALA A 381 1.49 3.91 12.46
CA ALA A 381 0.86 3.67 11.16
C ALA A 381 0.85 2.18 10.79
N THR A 382 -0.15 1.75 10.05
CA THR A 382 -0.22 0.40 9.50
C THR A 382 -0.27 0.47 7.99
N GLU A 383 0.57 -0.34 7.35
CA GLU A 383 0.64 -0.48 5.90
C GLU A 383 -0.33 -1.57 5.43
N ILE A 384 -1.03 -1.28 4.35
CA ILE A 384 -1.89 -2.22 3.64
C ILE A 384 -1.86 -1.91 2.15
N GLU A 385 -1.49 -2.90 1.34
CA GLU A 385 -1.44 -2.81 -0.13
C GLU A 385 -0.69 -1.57 -0.66
N GLY A 386 0.46 -1.26 -0.06
CA GLY A 386 1.35 -0.16 -0.40
C GLY A 386 0.94 1.20 0.18
N THR A 387 -0.08 1.25 1.04
CA THR A 387 -0.65 2.51 1.56
C THR A 387 -0.61 2.54 3.08
N TRP A 388 -0.10 3.65 3.63
CA TRP A 388 0.11 3.81 5.07
C TRP A 388 -1.02 4.60 5.71
N PHE A 389 -1.69 3.98 6.66
CA PHE A 389 -2.79 4.59 7.40
C PHE A 389 -2.40 4.88 8.84
N LEU A 390 -2.70 6.08 9.32
CA LEU A 390 -2.52 6.43 10.71
C LEU A 390 -3.49 5.63 11.58
N THR A 391 -2.96 4.75 12.43
CA THR A 391 -3.74 3.90 13.32
C THR A 391 -3.66 4.33 14.78
N GLY A 392 -2.59 5.02 15.17
CA GLY A 392 -2.41 5.58 16.50
C GLY A 392 -1.53 6.83 16.53
N VAL A 393 -1.56 7.51 17.68
CA VAL A 393 -0.65 8.61 18.03
C VAL A 393 0.11 8.20 19.29
N THR A 394 1.43 8.26 19.27
CA THR A 394 2.28 7.95 20.44
C THR A 394 1.88 8.86 21.60
N SER A 395 1.53 8.28 22.76
CA SER A 395 0.98 9.06 23.87
C SER A 395 1.82 8.92 25.14
N TRP A 396 2.01 7.71 25.65
CA TRP A 396 2.78 7.51 26.88
C TRP A 396 3.29 6.09 27.08
N GLY A 397 4.18 5.93 28.05
CA GLY A 397 4.65 4.65 28.57
C GLY A 397 5.21 4.84 29.98
N GLU A 398 5.42 3.75 30.72
CA GLU A 398 6.04 3.82 32.05
C GLU A 398 7.57 3.95 31.95
N GLU A 399 8.22 2.93 31.38
CA GLU A 399 9.64 2.88 31.10
C GLU A 399 9.81 2.31 29.70
N CYS A 400 10.56 3.02 28.85
CA CYS A 400 10.76 2.62 27.46
C CYS A 400 11.47 1.26 27.40
N ALA A 401 10.96 0.37 26.55
CA ALA A 401 11.59 -0.92 26.24
C ALA A 401 11.79 -1.85 27.45
N LYS A 402 11.02 -1.65 28.53
CA LYS A 402 11.07 -2.51 29.72
C LYS A 402 10.34 -3.84 29.48
N PRO A 403 10.92 -5.00 29.88
CA PRO A 403 10.22 -6.28 29.79
C PRO A 403 8.86 -6.26 30.48
N GLY A 404 7.83 -6.78 29.80
CA GLY A 404 6.45 -6.79 30.29
C GLY A 404 5.72 -5.45 30.24
N LYS A 405 6.34 -4.39 29.70
CA LYS A 405 5.73 -3.08 29.46
C LYS A 405 5.67 -2.81 27.96
N TYR A 406 4.78 -1.89 27.59
CA TYR A 406 4.49 -1.55 26.20
C TYR A 406 4.29 -0.05 26.06
N GLY A 407 4.50 0.47 24.85
CA GLY A 407 4.04 1.80 24.49
C GLY A 407 2.51 1.86 24.40
N ILE A 408 1.92 2.96 24.87
CA ILE A 408 0.49 3.22 24.83
C ILE A 408 0.21 4.35 23.84
N TYR A 409 -0.74 4.09 22.95
CA TYR A 409 -1.08 4.93 21.82
C TYR A 409 -2.54 5.35 21.90
N THR A 410 -2.82 6.60 21.52
CA THR A 410 -4.19 7.07 21.31
C THR A 410 -4.76 6.44 20.04
N LYS A 411 -5.94 5.82 20.14
CA LYS A 411 -6.59 5.08 19.05
C LYS A 411 -7.28 6.03 18.08
N VAL A 412 -6.65 6.31 16.94
CA VAL A 412 -7.10 7.28 15.93
C VAL A 412 -8.50 6.96 15.40
N SER A 413 -8.89 5.68 15.33
CA SER A 413 -10.23 5.28 14.87
C SER A 413 -11.38 5.88 15.70
N LYS A 414 -11.14 6.31 16.93
CA LYS A 414 -12.14 6.99 17.78
C LYS A 414 -12.32 8.48 17.47
N TYR A 415 -11.41 9.07 16.68
CA TYR A 415 -11.34 10.52 16.44
C TYR A 415 -11.45 10.91 14.96
N VAL A 416 -11.60 9.94 14.05
CA VAL A 416 -11.68 10.19 12.58
C VAL A 416 -12.70 11.27 12.24
N LYS A 417 -13.94 11.15 12.74
CA LYS A 417 -15.01 12.11 12.44
C LYS A 417 -14.67 13.54 12.87
N PRO A 418 -14.36 13.84 14.16
CA PRO A 418 -14.01 15.20 14.56
C PRO A 418 -12.74 15.72 13.88
N MET A 419 -11.78 14.84 13.52
CA MET A 419 -10.60 15.27 12.76
C MET A 419 -10.97 15.71 11.34
N MET A 420 -11.76 14.91 10.62
CA MET A 420 -12.17 15.21 9.23
C MET A 420 -13.21 16.31 9.10
N GLU A 421 -13.99 16.60 10.16
CA GLU A 421 -14.93 17.74 10.16
C GLU A 421 -14.24 19.08 10.41
N THR A 422 -13.04 19.05 11.01
CA THR A 422 -12.28 20.25 11.38
C THR A 422 -11.19 20.58 10.35
N ALA A 423 -10.51 19.55 9.84
CA ALA A 423 -9.39 19.65 8.92
C ALA A 423 -9.83 19.56 7.46
#